data_AF-A0A7J2ZHU1-F1
#
_entry.id   AF-A0A7J2ZHU1-F1
#
_cell.length_a   1.000
_cell.length_b   1.000
_cell.length_c   1.000
_cell.angle_alpha   90.00
_cell.angle_beta   90.00
_cell.angle_gamma   90.00
#
_symmetry.space_group_name_H-M   'P 1'
#
loop_
_entity.id
_entity.type
_entity.pdbx_description
1 polymer ?
#
loop_
_entity_poly.entity_id
_entity_poly.type
_entity_poly.pdbx_seq_one_letter_code
_entity_poly.pdbx_strand_id
1 'polypeptide(L)'
;MGRMSLAVESNLGEELSQLAKKKNMTLYALTNEIIEVGIEAMNEGMDIDFLRDLWKTYRILRDFDAILLPSEFMDNLLSKLYEKDRDFLLNSFYKLGREVGKYIRILADTPEQLFQLGNKLLKFYPLKTVNIKSIGPGLYEVSAFGVGG
;
A
#
# COMPACT_ATOMS: atom_id res chain seq x y z
N MET A 1 32.91 -6.11 19.81
CA MET A 1 32.03 -6.31 18.64
C MET A 1 32.90 -6.47 17.40
N GLY A 2 32.71 -7.55 16.65
CA GLY A 2 33.48 -7.83 15.44
C GLY A 2 32.98 -7.01 14.25
N ARG A 3 33.90 -6.57 13.39
CA ARG A 3 33.53 -5.99 12.09
C ARG A 3 33.34 -7.13 11.09
N MET A 4 32.20 -7.15 10.42
CA MET A 4 31.92 -8.04 9.30
C MET A 4 31.88 -7.22 8.01
N SER A 5 32.45 -7.74 6.93
CA SER A 5 32.35 -7.13 5.61
C SER A 5 31.22 -7.77 4.83
N LEU A 6 30.31 -6.96 4.30
CA LEU A 6 29.24 -7.37 3.40
C LEU A 6 29.51 -6.76 2.02
N ALA A 7 29.49 -7.59 0.98
CA ALA A 7 29.62 -7.13 -0.39
C ALA A 7 28.27 -6.59 -0.89
N VAL A 8 28.32 -5.42 -1.53
CA VAL A 8 27.16 -4.76 -2.16
C VAL A 8 27.59 -4.21 -3.51
N GLU A 9 26.64 -3.99 -4.42
CA GLU A 9 26.92 -3.29 -5.67
C GLU A 9 27.44 -1.87 -5.38
N SER A 10 28.38 -1.38 -6.21
CA SER A 10 29.08 -0.13 -5.96
C SER A 10 28.14 1.08 -5.97
N ASN A 11 27.22 1.14 -6.93
CA ASN A 11 26.16 2.15 -7.03
C ASN A 11 25.29 2.20 -5.76
N LEU A 12 24.87 1.04 -5.23
CA LEU A 12 24.05 0.96 -4.02
C LEU A 12 24.83 1.41 -2.78
N GLY A 13 26.10 1.02 -2.68
CA GLY A 13 26.99 1.47 -1.61
C GLY A 13 27.21 2.99 -1.63
N GLU A 14 27.36 3.57 -2.82
CA GLU A 14 27.47 5.02 -3.01
C GLU A 14 26.19 5.76 -2.61
N GLU A 15 25.02 5.26 -3.02
CA GLU A 15 23.72 5.83 -2.65
C GLU A 15 23.52 5.79 -1.13
N LEU A 16 23.83 4.66 -0.49
CA LEU A 16 23.76 4.53 0.96
C LEU A 16 24.71 5.48 1.69
N SER A 17 25.93 5.68 1.16
CA SER A 17 26.90 6.66 1.68
C SER A 17 26.38 8.10 1.58
N GLN A 18 25.72 8.45 0.48
CA GLN A 18 25.08 9.76 0.34
C GLN A 18 23.91 9.94 1.32
N LEU A 19 23.09 8.91 1.55
CA LEU A 19 22.02 8.93 2.53
C LEU A 19 22.54 9.12 3.96
N ALA A 20 23.62 8.42 4.33
CA ALA A 20 24.27 8.58 5.62
C ALA A 20 24.72 10.03 5.85
N LYS A 21 25.37 10.66 4.85
CA LYS A 21 25.76 12.08 4.90
C LYS A 21 24.55 13.00 5.08
N LYS A 22 23.46 12.80 4.32
CA LYS A 22 22.23 13.60 4.43
C LYS A 22 21.58 13.49 5.81
N LYS A 23 21.72 12.35 6.48
CA LYS A 23 21.20 12.10 7.84
C LYS A 23 22.19 12.46 8.95
N ASN A 24 23.37 13.02 8.64
CA ASN A 24 24.46 13.25 9.61
C ASN A 24 24.89 11.97 10.37
N MET A 25 24.87 10.83 9.69
CA MET A 25 25.25 9.52 10.23
C MET A 25 26.52 8.99 9.55
N THR A 26 27.22 8.08 10.23
CA THR A 26 28.27 7.28 9.57
C THR A 26 27.63 6.20 8.70
N LEU A 27 28.33 5.78 7.63
CA LEU A 27 27.89 4.66 6.81
C LEU A 27 27.68 3.41 7.68
N TYR A 28 28.58 3.14 8.63
CA TYR A 28 28.46 2.02 9.56
C TYR A 28 27.16 2.08 10.39
N ALA A 29 26.84 3.23 10.97
CA ALA A 29 25.64 3.38 11.80
C ALA A 29 24.35 3.17 10.98
N LEU A 30 24.24 3.85 9.83
CA LEU A 30 23.05 3.71 8.97
C LEU A 30 22.90 2.29 8.42
N THR A 31 24.02 1.64 8.03
CA THR A 31 23.98 0.27 7.55
C THR A 31 23.46 -0.68 8.62
N ASN A 32 23.94 -0.59 9.87
CA ASN A 32 23.47 -1.47 10.94
C ASN A 32 21.99 -1.24 11.25
N GLU A 33 21.53 0.02 11.31
CA GLU A 33 20.13 0.35 11.57
C GLU A 33 19.20 -0.23 10.49
N ILE A 34 19.57 -0.11 9.21
CA ILE A 34 18.79 -0.69 8.11
C ILE A 34 18.77 -2.22 8.17
N ILE A 35 19.92 -2.85 8.46
CA ILE A 35 20.01 -4.31 8.57
C ILE A 35 19.18 -4.81 9.75
N GLU A 36 19.23 -4.14 10.90
CA GLU A 36 18.47 -4.48 12.10
C GLU A 36 16.96 -4.45 11.83
N VAL A 37 16.44 -3.34 11.28
CA VAL A 37 15.02 -3.23 10.89
C VAL A 37 14.64 -4.28 9.85
N GLY A 38 15.51 -4.57 8.89
CA GLY A 38 15.27 -5.60 7.88
C GLY A 38 15.17 -7.01 8.48
N ILE A 39 16.03 -7.33 9.44
CA ILE A 39 16.02 -8.63 10.14
C ILE A 39 14.78 -8.74 11.03
N GLU A 40 14.43 -7.69 11.77
CA GLU A 40 13.21 -7.64 12.59
C GLU A 40 11.98 -7.93 11.73
N ALA A 41 11.83 -7.22 10.61
CA ALA A 41 10.70 -7.42 9.71
C ALA A 41 10.62 -8.86 9.16
N MET A 42 11.77 -9.43 8.75
CA MET A 42 11.82 -10.80 8.24
C MET A 42 11.47 -11.84 9.32
N ASN A 43 11.89 -11.63 10.57
CA ASN A 43 11.55 -12.52 11.69
C ASN A 43 10.06 -12.48 12.02
N GLU A 44 9.39 -11.36 11.77
CA GLU A 44 7.93 -11.22 11.87
C GLU A 44 7.19 -11.80 10.65
N GLY A 45 7.90 -12.39 9.68
CA GLY A 45 7.32 -13.01 8.50
C GLY A 45 7.03 -12.02 7.35
N MET A 46 7.51 -10.78 7.44
CA MET A 46 7.43 -9.81 6.35
C MET A 46 8.62 -9.98 5.40
N ASP A 47 8.37 -10.59 4.25
CA ASP A 47 9.39 -10.70 3.20
C ASP A 47 9.63 -9.35 2.47
N ILE A 48 10.67 -9.32 1.62
CA ILE A 48 11.05 -8.11 0.88
C ILE A 48 9.93 -7.62 -0.05
N ASP A 49 9.15 -8.52 -0.64
CA ASP A 49 8.06 -8.15 -1.55
C ASP A 49 6.90 -7.52 -0.77
N PHE A 50 6.58 -8.06 0.41
CA PHE A 50 5.63 -7.49 1.34
C PHE A 50 6.05 -6.09 1.77
N LEU A 51 7.31 -5.88 2.15
CA LEU A 51 7.83 -4.55 2.53
C LEU A 51 7.75 -3.54 1.37
N ARG A 52 8.05 -3.97 0.14
CA ARG A 52 7.90 -3.14 -1.07
C ARG A 52 6.45 -2.76 -1.33
N ASP A 53 5.53 -3.70 -1.17
CA ASP A 53 4.10 -3.48 -1.34
C ASP A 53 3.54 -2.58 -0.23
N LEU A 54 4.00 -2.75 1.01
CA LEU A 54 3.62 -1.91 2.16
C LEU A 54 4.06 -0.47 1.94
N TRP A 55 5.30 -0.24 1.51
CA TRP A 55 5.80 1.10 1.21
C TRP A 55 4.99 1.81 0.12
N LYS A 56 4.63 1.09 -0.95
CA LYS A 56 3.77 1.63 -2.02
C LYS A 56 2.38 1.97 -1.49
N THR A 57 1.82 1.10 -0.68
CA THR A 57 0.49 1.28 -0.08
C THR A 57 0.47 2.50 0.85
N TYR A 58 1.48 2.66 1.70
CA TYR A 58 1.64 3.82 2.56
C TYR A 58 1.70 5.14 1.77
N ARG A 59 2.44 5.18 0.66
CA ARG A 59 2.50 6.37 -0.21
C ARG A 59 1.13 6.75 -0.75
N ILE A 60 0.35 5.77 -1.18
CA ILE A 60 -1.01 6.00 -1.67
C ILE A 60 -1.87 6.61 -0.58
N LEU A 61 -1.91 6.01 0.61
CA LEU A 61 -2.67 6.56 1.74
C LEU A 61 -2.28 7.99 2.08
N ARG A 62 -0.98 8.27 2.14
CA ARG A 62 -0.45 9.60 2.44
C ARG A 62 -0.86 10.62 1.38
N ASP A 63 -0.85 10.25 0.12
CA ASP A 63 -1.24 11.15 -0.97
C ASP A 63 -2.75 11.47 -0.95
N PHE A 64 -3.58 10.63 -0.30
CA PHE A 64 -5.01 10.89 -0.05
C PHE A 64 -5.31 11.53 1.31
N ASP A 65 -4.30 11.84 2.12
CA ASP A 65 -4.48 12.27 3.51
C ASP A 65 -5.40 11.29 4.30
N ALA A 66 -5.22 9.99 4.05
CA ALA A 66 -6.09 8.97 4.60
C ALA A 66 -5.81 8.72 6.08
N ILE A 67 -6.88 8.69 6.88
CA ILE A 67 -6.83 8.32 8.29
C ILE A 67 -7.22 6.85 8.43
N LEU A 68 -6.37 6.06 9.08
CA LEU A 68 -6.65 4.67 9.42
C LEU A 68 -7.49 4.59 10.70
N LEU A 69 -8.69 4.03 10.59
CA LEU A 69 -9.61 3.85 11.72
C LEU A 69 -10.02 2.36 11.82
N PRO A 70 -10.27 1.84 13.03
CA PRO A 70 -10.77 0.48 13.20
C PRO A 70 -12.08 0.25 12.43
N SER A 71 -12.20 -0.89 11.75
CA SER A 71 -13.34 -1.18 10.88
C SER A 71 -14.68 -1.12 11.62
N GLU A 72 -14.76 -1.72 12.81
CA GLU A 72 -15.98 -1.72 13.62
C GLU A 72 -16.42 -0.31 14.03
N PHE A 73 -15.46 0.57 14.34
CA PHE A 73 -15.75 1.97 14.62
C PHE A 73 -16.36 2.67 13.39
N MET A 74 -15.76 2.44 12.22
CA MET A 74 -16.26 2.98 10.96
C MET A 74 -17.64 2.43 10.62
N ASP A 75 -17.87 1.12 10.69
CA ASP A 75 -19.15 0.49 10.38
C ASP A 75 -20.29 1.04 11.24
N ASN A 76 -20.03 1.25 12.54
CA ASN A 76 -20.98 1.86 13.45
C ASN A 76 -21.30 3.32 13.09
N LEU A 77 -20.28 4.11 12.74
CA LEU A 77 -20.46 5.51 12.33
C LEU A 77 -21.22 5.61 11.00
N LEU A 78 -20.86 4.76 10.04
CA LEU A 78 -21.49 4.68 8.72
C LEU A 78 -22.96 4.25 8.83
N SER A 79 -23.28 3.25 9.66
CA SER A 79 -24.66 2.78 9.87
C SER A 79 -25.54 3.90 10.43
N LYS A 80 -25.07 4.59 11.47
CA LYS A 80 -25.81 5.72 12.07
C LYS A 80 -26.02 6.88 11.09
N LEU A 81 -25.01 7.20 10.29
CA LEU A 81 -25.12 8.25 9.27
C LEU A 81 -26.04 7.83 8.12
N TYR A 82 -26.01 6.56 7.72
CA TYR A 82 -26.89 6.02 6.70
C TYR A 82 -28.36 6.12 7.09
N GLU A 83 -28.70 5.80 8.35
CA GLU A 83 -30.07 5.93 8.88
C GLU A 83 -30.55 7.39 8.90
N LYS A 84 -29.64 8.33 9.16
CA LYS A 84 -29.97 9.76 9.32
C LYS A 84 -29.98 10.53 7.99
N ASP A 85 -29.01 10.27 7.12
CA ASP A 85 -28.81 10.98 5.86
C ASP A 85 -28.09 10.07 4.84
N ARG A 86 -28.87 9.12 4.32
CA ARG A 86 -28.44 8.14 3.32
C ARG A 86 -27.85 8.80 2.07
N ASP A 87 -28.54 9.79 1.53
CA ASP A 87 -28.17 10.39 0.24
C ASP A 87 -26.86 11.16 0.36
N PHE A 88 -26.65 11.89 1.46
CA PHE A 88 -25.35 12.51 1.73
C PHE A 88 -24.24 11.47 1.78
N LEU A 89 -24.44 10.37 2.51
CA LEU A 89 -23.43 9.34 2.68
C LEU A 89 -23.04 8.70 1.35
N LEU A 90 -24.02 8.26 0.56
CA LEU A 90 -23.79 7.62 -0.73
C LEU A 90 -23.13 8.58 -1.73
N ASN A 91 -23.58 9.83 -1.78
CA ASN A 91 -22.96 10.84 -2.65
C ASN A 91 -21.52 11.16 -2.23
N SER A 92 -21.22 11.15 -0.93
CA SER A 92 -19.86 11.37 -0.42
C SER A 92 -18.92 10.25 -0.84
N PHE A 93 -19.33 8.98 -0.66
CA PHE A 93 -18.55 7.84 -1.13
C PHE A 93 -18.41 7.80 -2.66
N TYR A 94 -19.45 8.17 -3.40
CA TYR A 94 -19.37 8.27 -4.85
C TYR A 94 -18.30 9.28 -5.29
N LYS A 95 -18.30 10.49 -4.70
CA LYS A 95 -17.30 11.52 -4.99
C LYS A 95 -15.89 11.06 -4.64
N LEU A 96 -15.71 10.50 -3.44
CA LEU A 96 -14.44 9.95 -2.99
C LEU A 96 -13.93 8.85 -3.95
N GLY A 97 -14.79 7.90 -4.32
CA GLY A 97 -14.44 6.84 -5.27
C GLY A 97 -14.02 7.37 -6.64
N ARG A 98 -14.64 8.46 -7.12
CA ARG A 98 -14.22 9.12 -8.38
C ARG A 98 -12.84 9.77 -8.26
N GLU A 99 -12.51 10.36 -7.13
CA GLU A 99 -11.18 10.94 -6.88
C GLU A 99 -10.12 9.86 -6.77
N VAL A 100 -10.40 8.81 -5.99
CA VAL A 100 -9.52 7.65 -5.86
C VAL A 100 -9.26 7.01 -7.21
N GLY A 101 -10.31 6.80 -8.01
CA GLY A 101 -10.19 6.23 -9.35
C GLY A 101 -9.34 7.08 -10.30
N LYS A 102 -9.41 8.42 -10.22
CA LYS A 102 -8.56 9.31 -11.03
C LYS A 102 -7.08 9.16 -10.66
N TYR A 103 -6.77 9.11 -9.38
CA TYR A 103 -5.38 8.95 -8.92
C TYR A 103 -4.85 7.56 -9.26
N ILE A 104 -5.64 6.50 -9.06
CA ILE A 104 -5.25 5.14 -9.44
C ILE A 104 -4.92 5.04 -10.93
N ARG A 105 -5.68 5.74 -11.79
CA ARG A 105 -5.40 5.81 -13.23
C ARG A 105 -4.05 6.45 -13.55
N ILE A 106 -3.54 7.35 -12.72
CA ILE A 106 -2.19 7.93 -12.87
C ILE A 106 -1.12 6.90 -12.51
N LEU A 107 -1.41 6.01 -11.57
CA LEU A 107 -0.48 4.97 -11.12
C LEU A 107 -0.51 3.71 -12.00
N ALA A 108 -1.58 3.50 -12.74
CA ALA A 108 -1.82 2.32 -13.57
C ALA A 108 -2.47 2.74 -14.90
N ASP A 109 -1.65 2.81 -15.94
CA ASP A 109 -2.05 3.23 -17.28
C ASP A 109 -2.71 2.10 -18.08
N THR A 110 -2.52 0.84 -17.65
CA THR A 110 -3.16 -0.33 -18.27
C THR A 110 -4.04 -1.10 -17.26
N PRO A 111 -5.07 -1.83 -17.75
CA PRO A 111 -5.88 -2.70 -16.90
C PRO A 111 -5.04 -3.72 -16.11
N GLU A 112 -3.98 -4.26 -16.70
CA GLU A 112 -3.09 -5.23 -16.03
C GLU A 112 -2.34 -4.59 -14.86
N GLN A 113 -1.85 -3.36 -15.03
CA GLN A 113 -1.20 -2.61 -13.95
C GLN A 113 -2.19 -2.29 -12.84
N LEU A 114 -3.45 -1.98 -13.19
CA LEU A 114 -4.52 -1.75 -12.24
C LEU A 114 -4.79 -2.99 -11.40
N PHE A 115 -4.79 -4.18 -12.01
CA PHE A 115 -4.98 -5.44 -11.29
C PHE A 115 -3.82 -5.76 -10.36
N GLN A 116 -2.58 -5.55 -10.82
CA GLN A 116 -1.41 -5.72 -9.98
C GLN A 116 -1.44 -4.77 -8.78
N LEU A 117 -1.90 -3.53 -8.97
CA LEU A 117 -2.05 -2.57 -7.89
C LEU A 117 -3.16 -3.00 -6.91
N GLY A 118 -4.32 -3.41 -7.42
CA GLY A 118 -5.43 -3.91 -6.60
C GLY A 118 -5.04 -5.11 -5.73
N ASN A 119 -4.34 -6.10 -6.31
CA ASN A 119 -3.87 -7.28 -5.58
C ASN A 119 -2.87 -6.94 -4.47
N LYS A 120 -2.05 -5.89 -4.65
CA LYS A 120 -1.13 -5.41 -3.62
C LYS A 120 -1.88 -4.74 -2.48
N LEU A 121 -2.86 -3.90 -2.79
CA LEU A 121 -3.69 -3.22 -1.79
C LEU A 121 -4.54 -4.21 -0.97
N LEU A 122 -5.05 -5.27 -1.60
CA LEU A 122 -5.80 -6.34 -0.93
C LEU A 122 -5.01 -7.08 0.16
N LYS A 123 -3.67 -7.04 0.13
CA LYS A 123 -2.85 -7.61 1.21
C LYS A 123 -2.97 -6.83 2.52
N PHE A 124 -3.28 -5.54 2.45
CA PHE A 124 -3.28 -4.62 3.60
C PHE A 124 -4.68 -4.19 4.04
N TYR A 125 -5.65 -4.27 3.15
CA TYR A 125 -7.03 -3.87 3.43
C TYR A 125 -7.97 -5.04 3.18
N PRO A 126 -8.94 -5.27 4.08
CA PRO A 126 -10.04 -6.20 3.87
C PRO A 126 -11.03 -5.61 2.85
N LEU A 127 -10.58 -5.30 1.64
CA LEU A 127 -11.46 -4.93 0.55
C LEU A 127 -12.16 -6.21 0.07
N LYS A 128 -13.42 -6.07 -0.34
CA LYS A 128 -14.17 -7.16 -0.99
C LYS A 128 -13.31 -7.72 -2.13
N THR A 129 -13.22 -9.05 -2.23
CA THR A 129 -12.41 -9.71 -3.25
C THR A 129 -12.94 -9.33 -4.62
N VAL A 130 -12.20 -8.50 -5.35
CA VAL A 130 -12.53 -8.15 -6.74
C VAL A 130 -11.83 -9.15 -7.64
N ASN A 131 -12.60 -10.07 -8.22
CA ASN A 131 -12.15 -11.04 -9.21
C ASN A 131 -12.37 -10.45 -10.61
N ILE A 132 -11.33 -10.41 -11.43
CA ILE A 132 -11.40 -9.81 -12.76
C ILE A 132 -10.88 -10.79 -13.79
N LYS A 133 -11.71 -11.14 -14.78
CA LYS A 133 -11.38 -12.09 -15.86
C LYS A 133 -11.34 -11.38 -17.20
N SER A 134 -10.28 -11.56 -17.97
CA SER A 134 -10.27 -11.15 -19.38
C SER A 134 -11.18 -12.10 -20.17
N ILE A 135 -12.13 -11.53 -20.91
CA ILE A 135 -13.06 -12.28 -21.78
C ILE A 135 -12.83 -11.97 -23.27
N GLY A 136 -11.83 -11.14 -23.58
CA GLY A 136 -11.44 -10.76 -24.93
C GLY A 136 -10.51 -9.54 -24.96
N PRO A 137 -10.02 -9.12 -26.14
CA PRO A 137 -9.18 -7.93 -26.28
C PRO A 137 -9.89 -6.68 -25.75
N GLY A 138 -9.39 -6.10 -24.66
CA GLY A 138 -9.96 -4.92 -24.02
C GLY A 138 -11.28 -5.15 -23.25
N LEU A 139 -11.72 -6.40 -23.11
CA LEU A 139 -12.95 -6.76 -22.38
C LEU A 139 -12.60 -7.51 -21.11
N TYR A 140 -13.07 -6.98 -19.98
CA TYR A 140 -12.84 -7.55 -18.65
C TYR A 140 -14.18 -7.72 -17.93
N GLU A 141 -14.43 -8.92 -17.43
CA GLU A 141 -15.48 -9.21 -16.47
C GLU A 141 -14.95 -8.88 -15.07
N VAL A 142 -15.63 -7.98 -14.36
CA VAL A 142 -15.27 -7.57 -12.99
C VAL A 142 -16.35 -8.05 -12.04
N SER A 143 -15.99 -8.91 -11.10
CA SER A 143 -16.87 -9.49 -10.09
C SER A 143 -16.35 -9.13 -8.70
N ALA A 144 -17.10 -8.37 -7.93
CA ALA A 144 -16.77 -8.07 -6.54
C ALA A 144 -17.53 -9.02 -5.60
N PHE A 145 -16.82 -9.89 -4.89
CA PHE A 145 -17.37 -10.77 -3.87
C PHE A 145 -17.12 -10.17 -2.50
N GLY A 146 -18.19 -9.83 -1.78
CA GLY A 146 -18.10 -9.47 -0.37
C GLY A 146 -18.46 -10.66 0.51
N VAL A 147 -17.79 -10.77 1.67
CA VAL A 147 -18.39 -11.46 2.83
C VAL A 147 -19.44 -10.49 3.38
N GLY A 148 -20.62 -10.53 2.78
CA GLY A 148 -21.84 -10.01 3.39
C GLY A 148 -22.64 -11.22 3.81
N GLY A 149 -23.00 -11.29 5.09
CA GLY A 149 -24.28 -11.90 5.45
C GLY A 149 -25.43 -11.13 4.82
#